data_AF-A6I3P2-F1
#
_entry.id   AF-A6I3P2-F1
#
_cell.length_a   1.000
_cell.length_b   1.000
_cell.length_c   1.000
_cell.angle_alpha   90.00
_cell.angle_beta   90.00
_cell.angle_gamma   90.00
#
_symmetry.space_group_name_H-M   'P 1'
#
loop_
_entity.id
_entity.type
_entity.pdbx_description
1 polymer ?
#
loop_
_entity_poly.entity_id
_entity_poly.type
_entity_poly.pdbx_seq_one_letter_code
_entity_poly.pdbx_strand_id
1 'polypeptide(L)'
;MLFNLGSAYCLRSEYDKARKCLHQAASMIHPKEVPPEAILLAVYLELQNGNTQLALQMIKRNQLLPAVKAHSDVRKKTVFQPVHPIQPIQMPAFTTVQRK
;
A
#
# COMPACT_ATOMS: atom_id res chain seq x y z
N MET A 1 12.94 -3.98 23.03
CA MET A 1 12.93 -2.91 24.05
C MET A 1 13.58 -1.61 23.56
N LEU A 2 14.75 -1.66 22.90
CA LEU A 2 15.46 -0.44 22.44
C LEU A 2 14.67 0.45 21.47
N PHE A 3 13.85 -0.13 20.59
CA PHE A 3 12.98 0.65 19.70
C PHE A 3 11.94 1.45 20.48
N ASN A 4 11.35 0.87 21.54
CA ASN A 4 10.38 1.58 22.39
C ASN A 4 11.03 2.76 23.11
N LEU A 5 12.28 2.58 23.57
CA LEU A 5 13.07 3.68 24.15
C LEU A 5 13.37 4.76 23.10
N GLY A 6 13.75 4.37 21.88
CA GLY A 6 13.95 5.29 20.77
C GLY A 6 12.68 6.08 20.40
N SER A 7 11.52 5.42 20.43
CA SER A 7 10.21 6.07 20.24
C SER A 7 9.90 7.06 21.36
N ALA A 8 10.21 6.74 22.62
CA ALA A 8 10.05 7.65 23.74
C ALA A 8 10.94 8.91 23.60
N TYR A 9 12.17 8.76 23.11
CA TYR A 9 13.02 9.93 22.79
C TYR A 9 12.46 10.76 21.63
N CYS A 10 11.86 10.14 20.62
CA CYS A 10 11.20 10.87 19.53
C CYS A 10 10.02 11.71 20.02
N LEU A 11 9.20 11.19 20.94
CA LEU A 11 8.09 11.94 21.55
C LEU A 11 8.57 13.17 22.34
N ARG A 12 9.82 13.16 22.80
CA ARG A 12 10.47 14.26 23.52
C ARG A 12 11.32 15.16 22.60
N SER A 13 11.29 14.92 21.29
CA SER A 13 12.15 15.58 20.29
C SER A 13 13.65 15.40 20.53
N GLU A 14 14.06 14.35 21.26
CA GLU A 14 15.46 14.02 21.54
C GLU A 14 16.03 13.10 20.44
N TYR A 15 16.08 13.61 19.20
CA TYR A 15 16.36 12.79 18.01
C TYR A 15 17.76 12.15 18.01
N ASP A 16 18.78 12.80 18.57
CA ASP A 16 20.13 12.22 18.67
C ASP A 16 20.16 10.97 19.56
N LYS A 17 19.41 10.99 20.66
CA LYS A 17 19.31 9.83 21.56
C LYS A 17 18.52 8.70 20.88
N ALA A 18 17.45 9.05 20.17
CA ALA A 18 16.68 8.08 19.40
C ALA A 18 17.55 7.37 18.34
N ARG A 19 18.39 8.10 17.59
CA ARG A 19 19.34 7.52 16.62
C ARG A 19 20.30 6.54 17.29
N LYS A 20 20.86 6.89 18.46
CA LYS A 20 21.77 5.98 19.19
C LYS A 20 21.08 4.67 19.58
N CYS A 21 19.85 4.74 20.09
CA CYS A 21 19.07 3.55 20.42
C CYS A 21 18.80 2.68 19.18
N LEU A 22 18.46 3.30 18.05
CA LEU A 22 18.20 2.60 16.80
C LEU A 22 19.46 1.91 16.25
N HIS A 23 20.61 2.60 16.26
CA HIS A 23 21.89 2.02 15.85
C HIS A 23 22.29 0.83 16.73
N GLN A 24 22.15 0.98 18.05
CA GLN A 24 22.42 -0.11 18.98
C GLN A 24 21.49 -1.30 18.72
N ALA A 25 20.20 -1.06 18.52
CA ALA A 25 19.26 -2.12 18.21
C ALA A 25 19.59 -2.82 16.87
N ALA A 26 20.00 -2.06 15.86
CA ALA A 26 20.42 -2.59 14.56
C ALA A 26 21.69 -3.47 14.66
N SER A 27 22.60 -3.18 15.59
CA SER A 27 23.78 -4.04 15.82
C SER A 27 23.46 -5.37 16.50
N MET A 28 22.27 -5.51 17.10
CA MET A 28 21.85 -6.69 17.87
C MET A 28 20.89 -7.60 17.10
N ILE A 29 20.37 -7.16 15.96
CA ILE A 29 19.30 -7.84 15.22
C ILE A 29 19.76 -8.11 13.80
N HIS A 30 19.52 -9.32 13.31
CA HIS A 30 19.82 -9.65 11.92
C HIS A 30 18.98 -8.77 10.97
N PRO A 31 19.56 -8.27 9.85
CA PRO A 31 18.85 -7.37 8.94
C PRO A 31 17.51 -7.90 8.39
N LYS A 32 17.32 -9.22 8.34
CA LYS A 32 16.06 -9.87 7.90
C LYS A 32 14.98 -9.94 8.99
N GLU A 33 15.35 -9.69 10.23
CA GLU A 33 14.49 -9.82 11.42
C GLU A 33 14.18 -8.45 12.04
N VAL A 34 14.55 -7.37 11.35
CA VAL A 34 14.28 -6.01 11.85
C VAL A 34 12.77 -5.79 11.88
N PRO A 35 12.19 -5.50 13.05
CA PRO A 35 10.75 -5.35 13.18
C PRO A 35 10.26 -4.07 12.47
N PRO A 36 9.03 -4.06 11.92
CA PRO A 36 8.47 -2.88 11.23
C PRO A 36 8.51 -1.60 12.05
N GLU A 37 8.34 -1.70 13.37
CA GLU A 37 8.38 -0.59 14.32
C GLU A 37 9.73 0.13 14.32
N ALA A 38 10.83 -0.63 14.16
CA ALA A 38 12.17 -0.07 14.04
C ALA A 38 12.35 0.71 12.74
N ILE A 39 11.80 0.18 11.65
CA ILE A 39 11.88 0.80 10.33
C ILE A 39 11.05 2.09 10.32
N LEU A 40 9.86 2.07 10.93
CA LEU A 40 9.01 3.26 11.08
C LEU A 40 9.69 4.34 11.92
N LEU A 41 10.33 3.97 13.03
CA LEU A 41 11.10 4.90 13.85
C LEU A 41 12.25 5.53 13.05
N ALA A 42 12.97 4.74 12.26
CA ALA A 42 14.04 5.21 11.40
C ALA A 42 13.53 6.17 10.31
N VAL A 43 12.42 5.84 9.65
CA VAL A 43 11.75 6.70 8.67
C VAL A 43 11.37 8.04 9.29
N TYR A 44 10.79 8.02 10.49
CA TYR A 44 10.44 9.24 11.21
C TYR A 44 11.67 10.12 11.46
N LEU A 45 12.78 9.53 11.92
CA LEU A 45 14.03 10.25 12.18
C LEU A 45 14.66 10.87 10.91
N GLU A 46 14.52 10.22 9.76
CA GLU A 46 14.98 10.77 8.47
C GLU A 46 14.09 11.91 8.01
N LEU A 47 12.77 11.82 8.19
CA LEU A 47 11.85 12.91 7.88
C LEU A 47 12.12 14.14 8.74
N GLN A 48 12.39 13.97 10.04
CA GLN A 48 12.76 15.08 10.93
C GLN A 48 14.08 15.76 10.52
N ASN A 49 14.97 15.02 9.85
CA ASN A 49 16.23 15.57 9.35
C ASN A 49 16.11 16.21 7.96
N GLY A 50 14.91 16.22 7.36
CA GLY A 50 14.68 16.67 5.99
C GLY A 50 15.08 15.65 4.92
N ASN A 51 15.55 14.45 5.30
CA ASN A 51 16.03 13.39 4.43
C ASN A 51 14.88 12.58 3.80
N THR A 52 13.96 13.27 3.14
CA THR A 52 12.73 12.68 2.59
C THR A 52 13.01 11.56 1.58
N GLN A 53 14.08 11.68 0.78
CA GLN A 53 14.44 10.67 -0.21
C GLN A 53 14.84 9.34 0.44
N LEU A 54 15.61 9.40 1.53
CA LEU A 54 16.01 8.22 2.26
C LEU A 54 14.79 7.59 2.96
N ALA A 55 13.94 8.39 3.58
CA ALA A 55 12.68 7.94 4.17
C ALA A 55 11.82 7.19 3.14
N LEU A 56 11.63 7.76 1.95
CA LEU A 56 10.87 7.14 0.87
C LEU A 56 11.50 5.82 0.40
N GLN A 57 12.82 5.77 0.28
CA GLN A 57 13.54 4.54 -0.09
C GLN A 57 13.34 3.44 0.96
N MET A 58 13.39 3.78 2.26
CA MET A 58 13.17 2.83 3.35
C MET A 58 11.74 2.28 3.35
N ILE A 59 10.75 3.14 3.12
CA ILE A 59 9.34 2.74 3.00
C ILE A 59 9.15 1.76 1.84
N LYS A 60 9.68 2.08 0.66
CA LYS A 60 9.57 1.25 -0.56
C LYS A 60 10.26 -0.10 -0.39
N ARG A 61 11.47 -0.11 0.17
CA ARG A 61 12.28 -1.33 0.35
C ARG A 61 11.60 -2.33 1.29
N ASN A 62 10.96 -1.84 2.34
CA ASN A 62 10.33 -2.69 3.35
C ASN A 62 8.83 -2.91 3.13
N GLN A 63 8.29 -2.46 1.99
CA GLN A 63 6.87 -2.58 1.62
C GLN A 63 5.93 -2.16 2.76
N LEU A 64 6.30 -1.09 3.50
CA LEU A 64 5.55 -0.65 4.68
C LEU A 64 4.17 -0.08 4.31
N LEU A 65 3.99 0.34 3.06
CA LEU A 65 2.70 0.76 2.56
C LEU A 65 1.98 -0.44 1.97
N PRO A 66 0.68 -0.64 2.28
CA PRO A 66 -0.17 -1.51 1.48
C PRO A 66 -0.05 -1.08 0.02
N ALA A 67 0.00 -2.04 -0.91
CA ALA A 67 -0.06 -1.73 -2.33
C ALA A 67 -1.39 -1.02 -2.62
N VAL A 68 -1.40 0.31 -2.52
CA VAL A 68 -2.46 1.14 -3.05
C VAL A 68 -2.39 0.88 -4.54
N LYS A 69 -3.32 0.07 -5.05
CA LYS A 69 -3.60 0.01 -6.48
C LYS A 69 -3.77 1.47 -6.88
N ALA A 70 -2.80 2.00 -7.61
CA ALA A 70 -2.86 3.36 -8.11
C ALA A 70 -4.14 3.43 -8.92
N HIS A 71 -5.18 4.04 -8.36
CA HIS A 71 -6.37 4.37 -9.13
C HIS A 71 -5.92 5.49 -10.04
N SER A 72 -5.41 5.10 -11.21
CA SER A 72 -5.13 6.02 -12.29
C SER A 72 -6.49 6.51 -12.78
N ASP A 73 -7.01 7.57 -12.16
CA ASP A 73 -8.09 8.37 -12.73
C ASP A 73 -7.52 9.18 -13.92
N VAL A 74 -7.05 8.45 -14.93
CA VAL A 74 -6.83 8.99 -16.26
C VAL A 74 -8.17 8.93 -16.97
N ARG A 75 -8.93 10.01 -16.77
CA ARG A 75 -9.73 10.70 -17.79
C ARG A 75 -9.54 10.11 -19.20
N LYS A 76 -10.45 9.22 -19.62
CA LYS A 76 -10.64 8.87 -21.03
C LYS A 76 -12.11 8.99 -21.40
N LYS A 77 -12.41 10.18 -21.94
CA LYS A 77 -13.31 10.53 -23.04
C LYS A 77 -14.51 9.61 -23.26
N THR A 78 -15.69 10.21 -23.18
CA THR A 78 -16.94 9.78 -23.82
C THR A 78 -16.66 9.29 -25.25
N VAL A 79 -16.80 7.99 -25.47
CA VAL A 79 -16.92 7.39 -26.80
C VAL A 79 -18.35 6.89 -26.93
N PHE A 80 -19.15 7.62 -27.71
CA PHE A 80 -20.38 7.12 -28.31
C PHE A 80 -20.03 5.84 -29.09
N GLN A 81 -20.64 4.71 -28.73
CA GLN A 81 -20.66 3.50 -29.54
C GLN A 81 -22.02 3.43 -30.26
N PRO A 82 -22.07 3.26 -31.60
CA PRO A 82 -23.30 3.03 -32.32
C PRO A 82 -23.74 1.56 -32.24
N VAL A 83 -24.98 1.38 -31.83
CA VAL A 83 -25.98 0.37 -32.24
C VAL A 83 -25.46 -1.01 -32.70
N HIS A 84 -25.68 -2.03 -31.88
CA HIS A 84 -25.66 -3.44 -32.32
C HIS A 84 -26.92 -3.77 -33.13
N PRO A 85 -26.84 -4.57 -34.22
CA PRO A 85 -28.03 -5.12 -34.86
C PRO A 85 -28.61 -6.26 -34.02
N ILE A 86 -29.90 -6.15 -33.71
CA ILE A 86 -30.72 -7.16 -33.02
C ILE A 86 -30.82 -8.40 -33.92
N GLN A 87 -30.38 -9.56 -33.44
CA GLN A 87 -30.67 -10.85 -34.06
C GLN A 87 -32.09 -11.31 -33.67
N PRO A 88 -32.93 -11.80 -34.59
CA PRO A 88 -34.25 -12.29 -34.24
C PRO A 88 -34.14 -13.64 -33.50
N ILE A 89 -34.75 -13.68 -32.31
CA ILE A 89 -34.88 -14.89 -31.49
C ILE A 89 -35.78 -15.89 -32.24
N GLN A 90 -35.28 -17.10 -32.52
CA GLN A 90 -36.11 -18.19 -33.07
C GLN A 90 -36.91 -18.81 -31.92
N MET A 91 -38.24 -18.79 -32.02
CA MET A 91 -39.13 -19.49 -31.08
C MET A 91 -39.38 -20.94 -31.55
N PRO A 92 -39.31 -21.95 -30.68
CA PRO A 92 -39.73 -23.31 -31.01
C PRO A 92 -41.26 -23.45 -31.05
N ALA A 93 -41.77 -24.21 -32.01
CA ALA A 93 -43.19 -24.46 -32.25
C ALA A 93 -43.82 -25.32 -31.15
N PHE A 94 -44.98 -24.89 -30.63
CA PHE A 94 -45.80 -25.68 -29.71
C PHE A 94 -46.70 -26.65 -30.49
N THR A 95 -46.63 -27.92 -30.13
CA THR A 95 -47.43 -29.01 -30.70
C THR A 95 -48.87 -28.97 -30.17
N THR A 96 -49.83 -29.30 -31.04
CA THR A 96 -51.25 -29.39 -30.76
C THR A 96 -51.59 -30.69 -30.03
N VAL A 97 -52.22 -30.61 -28.86
CA VAL A 97 -52.88 -31.77 -28.23
C VAL A 97 -54.37 -31.47 -28.10
N GLN A 98 -55.12 -32.10 -28.98
CA GLN A 98 -56.58 -32.25 -28.98
C GLN A 98 -57.04 -32.98 -27.72
N ARG A 99 -58.11 -32.48 -27.08
CA ARG A 99 -58.95 -33.29 -26.20
C ARG A 99 -60.40 -32.83 -26.30
N LYS A 100 -61.25 -33.70 -26.84
CA LYS A 100 -62.69 -33.72 -26.61
C LYS A 100 -63.03 -35.11 -26.09
#